data_AF-A0AAJ0E8X1-F1
#
_entry.id   AF-A0AAJ0E8X1-F1
#
_cell.length_a   1.000
_cell.length_b   1.000
_cell.length_c   1.000
_cell.angle_alpha   90.00
_cell.angle_beta   90.00
_cell.angle_gamma   90.00
#
_symmetry.space_group_name_H-M   'P 1'
#
loop_
_entity.id
_entity.type
_entity.pdbx_description
1 polymer ?
#
loop_
_entity_poly.entity_id
_entity_poly.type
_entity_poly.pdbx_seq_one_letter_code
_entity_poly.pdbx_strand_id
1 'polypeptide(L)'
;MHSQIFSSVAFLLLAALANAQYEDPEHPYTPPPNLNRSPLAMPSAQHPRQPRLHQPRRRLHLKRKRHGSPDGSLQLLPRRVSGSCPRGAEVLHHRLPDELVTWKQAAEAGAARLEDARKETPEFVLDDSGVAATIEQMSGLLAALGGSVEDGKARRDWINASFVEERLPWALGWRTSETVLEGAAFGPMAKALREYAPGGV
;
A
#
# COMPACT_ATOMS: atom_id res chain seq x y z
N MET A 1 -1.75 -12.81 23.23
CA MET A 1 -0.88 -13.02 22.05
C MET A 1 -1.71 -12.90 20.77
N HIS A 2 -2.29 -11.73 20.47
CA HIS A 2 -3.26 -11.54 19.37
C HIS A 2 -3.04 -10.24 18.57
N SER A 3 -1.77 -9.84 18.34
CA SER A 3 -1.48 -8.55 17.69
C SER A 3 -0.35 -8.62 16.65
N GLN A 4 -0.29 -9.70 15.87
CA GLN A 4 0.68 -9.79 14.75
C GLN A 4 0.07 -10.04 13.36
N ILE A 5 -1.21 -10.43 13.25
CA ILE A 5 -1.80 -10.73 11.93
C ILE A 5 -2.34 -9.46 11.23
N PHE A 6 -2.76 -8.44 11.99
CA PHE A 6 -3.18 -7.13 11.42
C PHE A 6 -2.02 -6.31 10.81
N SER A 7 -0.77 -6.70 11.08
CA SER A 7 0.40 -5.94 10.63
C SER A 7 0.71 -6.15 9.14
N SER A 8 0.51 -7.35 8.59
CA SER A 8 1.05 -7.69 7.27
C SER A 8 0.34 -7.03 6.10
N VAL A 9 -0.98 -6.80 6.18
CA VAL A 9 -1.73 -6.13 5.10
C VAL A 9 -1.59 -4.60 5.18
N ALA A 10 -1.51 -4.04 6.39
CA ALA A 10 -1.24 -2.62 6.60
C ALA A 10 0.22 -2.24 6.27
N PHE A 11 1.20 -3.13 6.48
CA PHE A 11 2.61 -2.86 6.17
C PHE A 11 2.89 -2.76 4.67
N LEU A 12 2.20 -3.53 3.83
CA LEU A 12 2.39 -3.48 2.39
C LEU A 12 1.94 -2.13 1.79
N LEU A 13 0.90 -1.50 2.35
CA LEU A 13 0.44 -0.19 1.88
C LEU A 13 1.21 1.00 2.48
N LEU A 14 1.66 0.92 3.74
CA LEU A 14 2.51 1.97 4.33
C LEU A 14 3.90 2.00 3.65
N ALA A 15 4.43 0.85 3.22
CA ALA A 15 5.65 0.77 2.44
C ALA A 15 5.49 1.39 1.03
N ALA A 16 4.31 1.26 0.40
CA ALA A 16 4.02 1.90 -0.89
C ALA A 16 3.93 3.43 -0.79
N LEU A 17 3.36 3.97 0.30
CA LEU A 17 3.33 5.42 0.55
C LEU A 17 4.70 5.99 0.93
N ALA A 18 5.54 5.23 1.63
CA ALA A 18 6.92 5.62 1.93
C ALA A 18 7.86 5.50 0.70
N ASN A 19 7.52 4.65 -0.27
CA ASN A 19 8.24 4.50 -1.54
C ASN A 19 7.83 5.51 -2.63
N ALA A 20 6.97 6.50 -2.34
CA ALA A 20 6.76 7.64 -3.23
C ALA A 20 8.03 8.51 -3.42
N GLN A 21 9.13 8.21 -2.71
CA GLN A 21 10.47 8.75 -2.96
C GLN A 21 11.49 7.71 -3.44
N TYR A 22 11.05 6.50 -3.81
CA TYR A 22 11.95 5.52 -4.41
C TYR A 22 12.23 5.91 -5.87
N GLU A 23 13.31 6.68 -6.06
CA GLU A 23 13.88 6.94 -7.38
C GLU A 23 14.48 5.62 -7.90
N ASP A 24 13.88 5.07 -8.96
CA ASP A 24 14.49 3.99 -9.73
C ASP A 24 15.80 4.52 -10.36
N PRO A 25 16.98 3.98 -10.03
CA PRO A 25 18.25 4.47 -10.58
C PRO A 25 18.38 4.26 -12.09
N GLU A 26 17.63 3.31 -12.67
CA GLU A 26 17.60 3.06 -14.12
C GLU A 26 16.62 3.99 -14.83
N HIS A 27 15.61 4.51 -14.12
CA HIS A 27 14.55 5.37 -14.67
C HIS A 27 14.31 6.57 -13.76
N PRO A 28 15.26 7.53 -13.67
CA PRO A 28 15.12 8.69 -12.82
C PRO A 28 13.86 9.47 -13.22
N TYR A 29 13.06 9.84 -12.22
CA TYR A 29 11.89 10.68 -12.44
C TYR A 29 12.33 12.01 -13.03
N THR A 30 12.07 12.22 -14.32
CA THR A 30 12.15 13.54 -14.94
C THR A 30 10.81 14.25 -14.69
N PRO A 31 10.76 15.28 -13.83
CA PRO A 31 9.55 16.07 -13.69
C PRO A 31 9.16 16.66 -15.05
N PRO A 32 7.86 16.77 -15.36
CA PRO A 32 7.43 17.40 -16.59
C PRO A 32 7.99 18.82 -16.69
N PRO A 33 8.34 19.30 -17.89
CA PRO A 33 8.80 20.67 -18.08
C PRO A 33 7.75 21.62 -17.52
N ASN A 34 8.22 22.52 -16.65
CA ASN A 34 7.42 23.43 -15.84
C ASN A 34 6.62 24.38 -16.76
N LEU A 35 5.42 23.97 -17.18
CA LEU A 35 4.49 24.81 -17.91
C LEU A 35 3.83 25.73 -16.88
N ASN A 36 4.24 27.01 -16.90
CA ASN A 36 3.76 28.13 -16.06
C ASN A 36 4.33 28.24 -14.63
N ARG A 37 5.54 28.79 -14.51
CA ARG A 37 5.81 29.81 -13.49
C ARG A 37 5.60 31.20 -14.10
N SER A 38 4.44 31.80 -13.84
CA SER A 38 4.25 33.24 -14.01
C SER A 38 5.26 34.02 -13.15
N PRO A 39 5.88 35.10 -13.65
CA PRO A 39 6.88 35.85 -12.91
C PRO A 39 6.17 36.85 -11.99
N LEU A 40 5.88 36.47 -10.76
CA LEU A 40 5.64 37.43 -9.68
C LEU A 40 6.92 37.53 -8.86
N ALA A 41 7.76 38.48 -9.26
CA ALA A 41 8.89 38.94 -8.50
C ALA A 41 8.40 39.55 -7.17
N MET A 42 8.87 39.02 -6.04
CA MET A 42 8.82 39.69 -4.74
C MET A 42 10.24 39.76 -4.17
N PRO A 43 10.61 40.87 -3.49
CA PRO A 43 11.98 41.13 -3.09
C PRO A 43 12.41 40.27 -1.89
N SER A 44 13.67 39.89 -1.95
CA SER A 44 14.41 39.10 -0.98
C SER A 44 14.55 39.82 0.37
N ALA A 45 13.96 39.25 1.43
CA ALA A 45 14.27 39.61 2.80
C ALA A 45 15.43 38.74 3.29
N GLN A 46 16.59 39.36 3.48
CA GLN A 46 17.81 38.74 4.00
C GLN A 46 17.57 38.15 5.39
N HIS A 47 17.73 36.83 5.52
CA HIS A 47 17.73 36.15 6.81
C HIS A 47 19.16 36.07 7.38
N PRO A 48 19.39 36.40 8.66
CA PRO A 48 20.71 36.38 9.26
C PRO A 48 21.24 34.95 9.42
N ARG A 49 22.51 34.76 9.02
CA ARG A 49 23.26 33.51 9.15
C ARG A 49 23.42 33.14 10.62
N GLN A 50 22.92 31.96 11.01
CA GLN A 50 23.27 31.37 12.30
C GLN A 50 24.70 30.79 12.29
N PRO A 51 25.47 30.93 13.38
CA PRO A 51 26.79 30.34 13.51
C PRO A 51 26.71 28.83 13.73
N ARG A 52 27.49 28.07 12.93
CA ARG A 52 27.66 26.63 13.07
C ARG A 52 28.41 26.31 14.36
N LEU A 53 27.73 25.70 15.33
CA LEU A 53 28.36 25.06 16.48
C LEU A 53 28.98 23.72 16.03
N HIS A 54 30.30 23.65 16.12
CA HIS A 54 31.10 22.44 15.92
C HIS A 54 30.74 21.40 16.99
N GLN A 55 30.08 20.30 16.62
CA GLN A 55 29.99 19.13 17.50
C GLN A 55 31.16 18.17 17.25
N PRO A 56 31.92 17.74 18.28
CA PRO A 56 32.95 16.73 18.14
C PRO A 56 32.35 15.32 18.03
N ARG A 57 32.67 14.62 16.94
CA ARG A 57 32.34 13.20 16.72
C ARG A 57 33.06 12.33 17.76
N ARG A 58 32.33 11.82 18.76
CA ARG A 58 32.81 10.71 19.61
C ARG A 58 32.76 9.39 18.82
N ARG A 59 33.93 8.86 18.45
CA ARG A 59 34.08 7.49 17.93
C ARG A 59 33.87 6.48 19.06
N LEU A 60 32.74 5.80 19.07
CA LEU A 60 32.54 4.60 19.90
C LEU A 60 33.25 3.41 19.23
N HIS A 61 34.35 2.97 19.84
CA HIS A 61 35.01 1.71 19.50
C HIS A 61 34.22 0.55 20.10
N LEU A 62 33.41 -0.11 19.27
CA LEU A 62 32.72 -1.34 19.64
C LEU A 62 33.68 -2.53 19.42
N LYS A 63 34.33 -3.01 20.50
CA LYS A 63 35.08 -4.28 20.50
C LYS A 63 34.10 -5.45 20.33
N ARG A 64 33.98 -5.95 19.10
CA ARG A 64 33.20 -7.16 18.78
C ARG A 64 34.02 -8.40 19.16
N LYS A 65 33.76 -8.94 20.35
CA LYS A 65 34.32 -10.21 20.83
C LYS A 65 33.66 -11.36 20.05
N ARG A 66 34.39 -11.98 19.11
CA ARG A 66 33.95 -13.23 18.46
C ARG A 66 34.23 -14.38 19.43
N HIS A 67 33.20 -15.03 19.93
CA HIS A 67 33.30 -16.39 20.46
C HIS A 67 32.87 -17.33 19.35
N GLY A 68 33.82 -18.17 18.91
CA GLY A 68 33.55 -19.32 18.08
C GLY A 68 32.86 -20.38 18.91
N SER A 69 31.81 -20.97 18.35
CA SER A 69 31.21 -22.21 18.82
C SER A 69 31.31 -23.21 17.66
N PRO A 70 31.87 -24.42 17.89
CA PRO A 70 32.06 -25.41 16.85
C PRO A 70 30.81 -26.29 16.67
N ASP A 71 30.61 -26.75 15.44
CA ASP A 71 29.86 -27.93 15.04
C ASP A 71 28.52 -28.21 15.73
N GLY A 72 27.49 -27.51 15.23
CA GLY A 72 26.11 -28.01 15.27
C GLY A 72 25.69 -28.35 13.85
N SER A 73 25.75 -29.64 13.49
CA SER A 73 25.16 -30.18 12.26
C SER A 73 23.65 -29.88 12.25
N LEU A 74 23.29 -28.76 11.62
CA LEU A 74 21.92 -28.43 11.30
C LEU A 74 21.49 -29.36 10.17
N GLN A 75 20.82 -30.45 10.55
CA GLN A 75 20.03 -31.23 9.61
C GLN A 75 19.05 -30.27 8.94
N LEU A 76 19.30 -29.99 7.66
CA LEU A 76 18.37 -29.35 6.75
C LEU A 76 17.15 -30.26 6.64
N LEU A 77 16.19 -30.07 7.55
CA LEU A 77 14.83 -30.54 7.30
C LEU A 77 14.38 -29.89 5.99
N PRO A 78 13.83 -30.67 5.04
CA PRO A 78 13.29 -30.10 3.83
C PRO A 78 12.26 -29.05 4.24
N ARG A 79 12.49 -27.80 3.82
CA ARG A 79 11.46 -26.77 3.84
C ARG A 79 10.28 -27.36 3.09
N ARG A 80 9.28 -27.89 3.80
CA ARG A 80 7.95 -28.07 3.25
C ARG A 80 7.57 -26.68 2.79
N VAL A 81 7.59 -26.49 1.48
CA VAL A 81 6.91 -25.39 0.82
C VAL A 81 5.44 -25.61 1.18
N SER A 82 5.05 -25.01 2.32
CA SER A 82 3.65 -24.87 2.70
C SER A 82 2.98 -24.27 1.47
N GLY A 83 2.06 -25.03 0.89
CA GLY A 83 1.47 -24.74 -0.42
C GLY A 83 1.18 -23.26 -0.53
N SER A 84 1.90 -22.59 -1.43
CA SER A 84 1.63 -21.22 -1.81
C SER A 84 0.16 -21.16 -2.17
N CYS A 85 -0.66 -20.56 -1.31
CA CYS A 85 -2.05 -20.33 -1.67
C CYS A 85 -2.03 -19.46 -2.92
N PRO A 86 -2.48 -19.93 -4.10
CA PRO A 86 -2.58 -19.10 -5.29
C PRO A 86 -3.79 -18.15 -5.19
N ARG A 87 -4.27 -17.85 -3.98
CA ARG A 87 -5.62 -17.33 -3.74
C ARG A 87 -5.78 -15.83 -3.95
N GLY A 88 -4.70 -15.05 -4.07
CA GLY A 88 -4.83 -13.62 -4.36
C GLY A 88 -5.24 -13.36 -5.82
N ALA A 89 -4.39 -13.81 -6.75
CA ALA A 89 -4.53 -13.49 -8.16
C ALA A 89 -5.69 -14.23 -8.84
N GLU A 90 -5.92 -15.50 -8.51
CA GLU A 90 -6.98 -16.31 -9.15
C GLU A 90 -8.38 -15.84 -8.74
N VAL A 91 -8.55 -15.39 -7.49
CA VAL A 91 -9.82 -14.87 -6.99
C VAL A 91 -10.21 -13.56 -7.69
N LEU A 92 -9.23 -12.71 -8.01
CA LEU A 92 -9.49 -11.44 -8.70
C LEU A 92 -10.01 -11.67 -10.12
N HIS A 93 -9.46 -12.63 -10.87
CA HIS A 93 -9.87 -12.87 -12.26
C HIS A 93 -11.31 -13.34 -12.41
N HIS A 94 -11.80 -14.20 -11.51
CA HIS A 94 -13.19 -14.66 -11.57
C HIS A 94 -14.17 -13.61 -11.02
N ARG A 95 -13.78 -12.83 -10.00
CA ARG A 95 -14.70 -11.89 -9.33
C ARG A 95 -14.79 -10.53 -10.00
N LEU A 96 -13.79 -10.16 -10.79
CA LEU A 96 -13.69 -8.87 -11.47
C LEU A 96 -13.56 -9.10 -12.98
N PRO A 97 -14.65 -9.46 -13.69
CA PRO A 97 -14.57 -9.81 -15.11
C PRO A 97 -14.30 -8.59 -16.01
N ASP A 98 -14.66 -7.40 -15.53
CA ASP A 98 -14.57 -6.17 -16.29
C ASP A 98 -13.15 -5.61 -16.35
N GLU A 99 -12.89 -4.78 -17.37
CA GLU A 99 -11.64 -4.02 -17.48
C GLU A 99 -11.48 -3.01 -16.34
N LEU A 100 -12.58 -2.43 -15.88
CA LEU A 100 -12.64 -1.50 -14.76
C LEU A 100 -13.29 -2.18 -13.57
N VAL A 101 -12.64 -2.08 -12.42
CA VAL A 101 -13.14 -2.51 -11.13
C VAL A 101 -13.85 -1.33 -10.49
N THR A 102 -15.17 -1.41 -10.39
CA THR A 102 -15.97 -0.41 -9.68
C THR A 102 -15.97 -0.66 -8.17
N TRP A 103 -16.30 0.36 -7.38
CA TRP A 103 -16.53 0.24 -5.94
C TRP A 103 -17.54 -0.85 -5.55
N LYS A 104 -18.55 -1.09 -6.38
CA LYS A 104 -19.58 -2.11 -6.14
C LYS A 104 -18.97 -3.49 -6.27
N GLN A 105 -18.22 -3.73 -7.34
CA GLN A 105 -17.51 -4.99 -7.55
C GLN A 105 -16.44 -5.22 -6.48
N ALA A 106 -15.74 -4.17 -6.03
CA ALA A 106 -14.80 -4.24 -4.93
C ALA A 106 -15.49 -4.60 -3.60
N ALA A 107 -16.64 -4.01 -3.28
CA ALA A 107 -17.44 -4.37 -2.11
C ALA A 107 -17.93 -5.81 -2.17
N GLU A 108 -18.49 -6.24 -3.29
CA GLU A 108 -18.97 -7.62 -3.49
C GLU A 108 -17.82 -8.62 -3.35
N ALA A 109 -16.66 -8.32 -3.94
CA ALA A 109 -15.46 -9.16 -3.80
C ALA A 109 -14.95 -9.23 -2.35
N GLY A 110 -14.95 -8.09 -1.64
CA GLY A 110 -14.57 -7.99 -0.23
C GLY A 110 -15.50 -8.76 0.70
N ALA A 111 -16.82 -8.59 0.52
CA ALA A 111 -17.85 -9.33 1.27
C ALA A 111 -17.71 -10.85 1.07
N ALA A 112 -17.56 -11.28 -0.19
CA ALA A 112 -17.32 -12.70 -0.49
C ALA A 112 -16.03 -13.22 0.14
N ARG A 113 -14.96 -12.40 0.21
CA ARG A 113 -13.70 -12.80 0.85
C ARG A 113 -13.86 -13.01 2.36
N LEU A 114 -14.66 -12.18 3.02
CA LEU A 114 -14.95 -12.32 4.45
C LEU A 114 -15.85 -13.51 4.73
N GLU A 115 -16.82 -13.79 3.86
CA GLU A 115 -17.62 -15.01 3.95
C GLU A 115 -16.72 -16.26 3.85
N ASP A 116 -15.80 -16.30 2.88
CA ASP A 116 -14.82 -17.38 2.75
C ASP A 116 -13.95 -17.50 4.00
N ALA A 117 -13.49 -16.37 4.56
CA ALA A 117 -12.71 -16.36 5.79
C ALA A 117 -13.49 -16.94 6.98
N ARG A 118 -14.77 -16.58 7.14
CA ARG A 118 -15.65 -17.13 8.19
C ARG A 118 -15.88 -18.64 8.02
N LYS A 119 -15.98 -19.13 6.77
CA LYS A 119 -16.12 -20.57 6.48
C LYS A 119 -14.85 -21.36 6.81
N GLU A 120 -13.69 -20.81 6.47
CA GLU A 120 -12.40 -21.45 6.68
C GLU A 120 -11.88 -21.32 8.12
N THR A 121 -12.32 -20.28 8.85
CA THR A 121 -11.84 -19.93 10.18
C THR A 121 -13.04 -19.48 11.03
N PRO A 122 -13.79 -20.41 11.66
CA PRO A 122 -15.00 -20.08 12.41
C PRO A 122 -14.79 -19.12 13.59
N GLU A 123 -13.56 -19.02 14.11
CA GLU A 123 -13.14 -18.06 15.13
C GLU A 123 -12.82 -16.66 14.59
N PHE A 124 -12.79 -16.49 13.26
CA PHE A 124 -12.55 -15.21 12.62
C PHE A 124 -13.75 -14.29 12.86
N VAL A 125 -13.54 -13.31 13.73
CA VAL A 125 -14.47 -12.22 13.98
C VAL A 125 -13.76 -10.92 13.61
N LEU A 126 -14.38 -10.16 12.72
CA LEU A 126 -13.98 -8.80 12.42
C LEU A 126 -14.95 -7.86 13.14
N ASP A 127 -14.41 -7.01 14.01
CA ASP A 127 -15.21 -5.99 14.69
C ASP A 127 -15.44 -4.78 13.80
N ASP A 128 -16.36 -3.89 14.20
CA ASP A 128 -16.72 -2.69 13.44
C ASP A 128 -15.51 -1.82 13.05
N SER A 129 -14.43 -1.87 13.84
CA SER A 129 -13.20 -1.14 13.54
C SER A 129 -12.41 -1.80 12.41
N GLY A 130 -12.31 -3.14 12.42
CA GLY A 130 -11.72 -3.91 11.33
C GLY A 130 -12.51 -3.79 10.03
N VAL A 131 -13.84 -3.75 10.12
CA VAL A 131 -14.75 -3.46 9.00
C VAL A 131 -14.41 -2.12 8.38
N ALA A 132 -14.39 -1.06 9.20
CA ALA A 132 -14.12 0.30 8.76
C ALA A 132 -12.73 0.41 8.12
N ALA A 133 -11.70 -0.18 8.73
CA ALA A 133 -10.35 -0.19 8.19
C ALA A 133 -10.27 -0.90 6.83
N THR A 134 -10.99 -2.00 6.64
CA THR A 134 -11.03 -2.72 5.36
C THR A 134 -11.67 -1.86 4.27
N ILE A 135 -12.77 -1.18 4.59
CA ILE A 135 -13.44 -0.25 3.67
C ILE A 135 -12.54 0.93 3.30
N GLU A 136 -11.84 1.52 4.28
CA GLU A 136 -10.90 2.62 4.03
C GLU A 136 -9.74 2.19 3.14
N GLN A 137 -9.18 0.99 3.36
CA GLN A 137 -8.11 0.44 2.52
C GLN A 137 -8.56 0.19 1.08
N MET A 138 -9.75 -0.40 0.90
CA MET A 138 -10.33 -0.58 -0.44
C MET A 138 -10.59 0.76 -1.12
N SER A 139 -11.08 1.75 -0.37
CA SER A 139 -11.36 3.09 -0.90
C SER A 139 -10.08 3.78 -1.36
N GLY A 140 -9.05 3.77 -0.50
CA GLY A 140 -7.77 4.38 -0.80
C GLY A 140 -7.07 3.73 -1.99
N LEU A 141 -7.12 2.40 -2.09
CA LEU A 141 -6.58 1.67 -3.24
C LEU A 141 -7.28 2.07 -4.55
N LEU A 142 -8.62 2.05 -4.58
CA LEU A 142 -9.37 2.41 -5.78
C LEU A 142 -9.13 3.87 -6.19
N ALA A 143 -9.09 4.79 -5.22
CA ALA A 143 -8.78 6.18 -5.51
C ALA A 143 -7.34 6.37 -6.01
N ALA A 144 -6.37 5.69 -5.41
CA ALA A 144 -4.96 5.80 -5.80
C ALA A 144 -4.72 5.22 -7.21
N LEU A 145 -5.30 4.06 -7.50
CA LEU A 145 -5.14 3.42 -8.81
C LEU A 145 -6.06 4.02 -9.88
N GLY A 146 -7.24 4.50 -9.51
CA GLY A 146 -8.20 5.14 -10.41
C GLY A 146 -7.90 6.60 -10.71
N GLY A 147 -7.15 7.29 -9.85
CA GLY A 147 -6.81 8.70 -10.00
C GLY A 147 -7.92 9.68 -9.59
N SER A 148 -9.07 9.20 -9.11
CA SER A 148 -10.19 10.00 -8.65
C SER A 148 -10.99 9.27 -7.56
N VAL A 149 -11.48 10.03 -6.59
CA VAL A 149 -12.37 9.52 -5.54
C VAL A 149 -13.81 9.43 -6.05
N GLU A 150 -14.18 10.32 -6.96
CA GLU A 150 -15.51 10.48 -7.53
C GLU A 150 -15.84 9.36 -8.52
N ASP A 151 -14.86 8.97 -9.34
CA ASP A 151 -15.05 7.97 -10.39
C ASP A 151 -15.30 6.57 -9.83
N GLY A 152 -14.81 6.29 -8.61
CA GLY A 152 -15.07 5.04 -7.89
C GLY A 152 -14.68 3.78 -8.67
N LYS A 153 -13.70 3.88 -9.58
CA LYS A 153 -13.28 2.78 -10.44
C LYS A 153 -11.77 2.83 -10.71
N ALA A 154 -11.16 1.66 -10.88
CA ALA A 154 -9.76 1.54 -11.26
C ALA A 154 -9.58 0.43 -12.31
N ARG A 155 -8.57 0.54 -13.18
CA ARG A 155 -8.30 -0.53 -14.14
C ARG A 155 -7.83 -1.80 -13.44
N ARG A 156 -8.39 -2.94 -13.84
CA ARG A 156 -8.09 -4.24 -13.26
C ARG A 156 -6.62 -4.64 -13.42
N ASP A 157 -6.02 -4.34 -14.58
CA ASP A 157 -4.61 -4.63 -14.83
C ASP A 157 -3.67 -3.82 -13.93
N TRP A 158 -4.05 -2.58 -13.60
CA TRP A 158 -3.34 -1.77 -12.60
C TRP A 158 -3.43 -2.39 -11.20
N ILE A 159 -4.63 -2.81 -10.77
CA ILE A 159 -4.83 -3.52 -9.49
C ILE A 159 -4.00 -4.81 -9.46
N ASN A 160 -4.06 -5.61 -10.52
CA ASN A 160 -3.31 -6.87 -10.60
C ASN A 160 -1.80 -6.64 -10.54
N ALA A 161 -1.27 -5.67 -11.28
CA ALA A 161 0.16 -5.32 -11.20
C ALA A 161 0.55 -4.90 -9.78
N SER A 162 -0.28 -4.09 -9.10
CA SER A 162 0.00 -3.67 -7.72
C SER A 162 -0.02 -4.79 -6.69
N PHE A 163 -0.89 -5.81 -6.85
CA PHE A 163 -0.96 -6.93 -5.89
C PHE A 163 -0.06 -8.11 -6.24
N VAL A 164 0.06 -8.45 -7.52
CA VAL A 164 0.78 -9.65 -7.96
C VAL A 164 2.27 -9.38 -8.14
N GLU A 165 2.59 -8.21 -8.68
CA GLU A 165 3.97 -7.83 -8.96
C GLU A 165 4.53 -6.89 -7.88
N GLU A 166 3.72 -6.52 -6.89
CA GLU A 166 4.05 -5.59 -5.79
C GLU A 166 4.68 -4.28 -6.29
N ARG A 167 4.26 -3.82 -7.48
CA ARG A 167 4.80 -2.63 -8.13
C ARG A 167 3.71 -1.68 -8.61
N LEU A 168 4.08 -0.41 -8.71
CA LEU A 168 3.22 0.59 -9.34
C LEU A 168 3.17 0.36 -10.86
N PRO A 169 1.98 0.45 -11.50
CA PRO A 169 1.77 0.06 -12.89
C PRO A 169 2.25 1.13 -13.91
N TRP A 170 3.44 1.72 -13.71
CA TRP A 170 3.98 2.77 -14.58
C TRP A 170 4.10 2.35 -16.05
N ALA A 171 4.50 1.09 -16.29
CA ALA A 171 4.61 0.50 -17.62
C ALA A 171 3.25 0.31 -18.32
N LEU A 172 2.16 0.28 -17.55
CA LEU A 172 0.78 0.21 -18.06
C LEU A 172 0.14 1.60 -18.21
N GLY A 173 0.95 2.66 -18.08
CA GLY A 173 0.52 4.05 -18.22
C GLY A 173 -0.13 4.64 -16.97
N TRP A 174 -0.11 3.95 -15.83
CA TRP A 174 -0.60 4.55 -14.58
C TRP A 174 0.23 5.77 -14.20
N ARG A 175 -0.42 6.77 -13.61
CA ARG A 175 0.21 7.98 -13.08
C ARG A 175 -0.43 8.33 -11.75
N THR A 176 0.33 9.01 -10.89
CA THR A 176 -0.23 9.60 -9.66
C THR A 176 -1.32 10.61 -10.00
N SER A 177 -2.31 10.72 -9.11
CA SER A 177 -3.33 11.76 -9.19
C SER A 177 -2.70 13.15 -9.33
N GLU A 178 -3.30 14.01 -10.15
CA GLU A 178 -2.91 15.42 -10.28
C GLU A 178 -3.28 16.23 -9.03
N THR A 179 -4.24 15.73 -8.25
CA THR A 179 -4.73 16.32 -7.02
C THR A 179 -4.34 15.47 -5.81
N VAL A 180 -4.16 16.12 -4.66
CA VAL A 180 -3.97 15.42 -3.39
C VAL A 180 -5.26 14.71 -3.00
N LEU A 181 -5.18 13.39 -2.85
CA LEU A 181 -6.29 12.57 -2.38
C LEU A 181 -6.34 12.65 -0.85
N GLU A 182 -7.20 13.52 -0.32
CA GLU A 182 -7.39 13.64 1.13
C GLU A 182 -8.26 12.49 1.66
N GLY A 183 -7.88 11.92 2.80
CA GLY A 183 -8.63 10.81 3.43
C GLY A 183 -10.10 11.13 3.66
N ALA A 184 -10.42 12.39 4.00
CA ALA A 184 -11.78 12.86 4.19
C ALA A 184 -12.64 12.78 2.92
N ALA A 185 -12.01 12.83 1.74
CA ALA A 185 -12.72 12.73 0.46
C ALA A 185 -13.25 11.32 0.22
N PHE A 186 -12.69 10.27 0.85
CA PHE A 186 -13.13 8.89 0.64
C PHE A 186 -14.51 8.56 1.22
N GLY A 187 -15.14 9.47 1.97
CA GLY A 187 -16.42 9.25 2.64
C GLY A 187 -17.55 8.69 1.74
N PRO A 188 -17.82 9.27 0.56
CA PRO A 188 -18.83 8.75 -0.36
C PRO A 188 -18.49 7.34 -0.87
N MET A 189 -17.22 7.06 -1.15
CA MET A 189 -16.76 5.74 -1.58
C MET A 189 -16.90 4.71 -0.46
N ALA A 190 -16.49 5.06 0.76
CA ALA A 190 -16.66 4.23 1.94
C ALA A 190 -18.14 3.94 2.21
N LYS A 191 -19.02 4.92 2.02
CA LYS A 191 -20.47 4.75 2.13
C LYS A 191 -21.00 3.76 1.08
N ALA A 192 -20.61 3.92 -0.18
CA ALA A 192 -21.01 3.01 -1.25
C ALA A 192 -20.53 1.59 -0.97
N LEU A 193 -19.28 1.41 -0.53
CA LEU A 193 -18.73 0.11 -0.18
C LEU A 193 -19.53 -0.59 0.94
N ARG A 194 -19.97 0.17 1.96
CA ARG A 194 -20.84 -0.37 3.03
C ARG A 194 -22.21 -0.81 2.51
N GLU A 195 -22.77 -0.07 1.56
CA GLU A 195 -24.09 -0.37 0.98
C GLU A 195 -24.06 -1.68 0.18
N TYR A 196 -22.97 -1.94 -0.54
CA TYR A 196 -22.83 -3.11 -1.42
C TYR A 196 -22.19 -4.35 -0.76
N ALA A 197 -21.88 -4.29 0.53
CA ALA A 197 -21.36 -5.41 1.30
C ALA A 197 -22.38 -5.92 2.34
N PRO A 198 -23.42 -6.65 1.91
CA PRO A 198 -24.42 -7.18 2.82
C PRO A 198 -23.76 -8.19 3.79
N GLY A 199 -23.92 -7.95 5.10
CA GLY A 199 -23.33 -8.79 6.16
C GLY A 199 -22.06 -8.22 6.82
N GLY A 200 -21.73 -6.95 6.51
CA GLY A 200 -20.53 -6.28 6.97
C GLY A 200 -19.32 -6.72 6.15
N VAL A 201 -18.62 -5.75 5.54
CA VAL A 201 -17.15 -5.91 5.40
C VAL A 201 -16.54 -5.93 6.79
#